data_AF-A0A6A0GNV9-F1
#
_entry.id   AF-A0A6A0GNV9-F1
#
_cell.length_a   1.000
_cell.length_b   1.000
_cell.length_c   1.000
_cell.angle_alpha   90.00
_cell.angle_beta   90.00
_cell.angle_gamma   90.00
#
_symmetry.space_group_name_H-M   'P 1'
#
loop_
_entity.id
_entity.type
_entity.pdbx_description
1 polymer ?
#
loop_
_entity_poly.entity_id
_entity_poly.type
_entity_poly.pdbx_seq_one_letter_code
_entity_poly.pdbx_strand_id
1 'polypeptide(L)'
;MQLYLIFACALCALVTSSPLPQDESFAIIPYNYGYEVQDPETNNFQNKAEIKTSEGDVYGSYSVLMPDGYIYTTTYNVTGDSGYVSRLVKTLAQQEVLPEPRTAA
;
A
#
# COMPACT_ATOMS: atom_id res chain seq x y z
N MET A 1 61.53 9.60 19.49
CA MET A 1 61.45 9.57 20.97
C MET A 1 60.42 10.62 21.36
N GLN A 2 59.19 10.35 21.83
CA GLN A 2 58.60 9.19 22.50
C GLN A 2 57.07 9.34 22.29
N LEU A 3 56.49 8.83 21.21
CA LEU A 3 55.61 7.65 21.21
C LEU A 3 55.27 7.11 22.61
N TYR A 4 54.13 7.49 23.23
CA TYR A 4 53.37 6.72 24.24
C TYR A 4 52.14 7.53 24.71
N LEU A 5 51.08 7.65 23.89
CA LEU A 5 49.75 8.03 24.40
C LEU A 5 48.60 7.71 23.42
N ILE A 6 48.70 6.56 22.74
CA ILE A 6 47.58 5.98 21.98
C ILE A 6 47.36 4.51 22.41
N PHE A 7 47.74 4.18 23.65
CA PHE A 7 47.60 2.84 24.23
C PHE A 7 46.45 2.76 25.26
N ALA A 8 45.48 3.68 25.19
CA ALA A 8 44.33 3.71 26.09
C ALA A 8 42.98 3.50 25.38
N CYS A 9 42.99 3.02 24.13
CA CYS A 9 41.75 2.67 23.43
C CYS A 9 41.89 1.41 22.57
N ALA A 10 42.76 0.48 22.99
CA ALA A 10 42.86 -0.85 22.37
C ALA A 10 42.07 -1.91 23.15
N LEU A 11 40.99 -1.49 23.83
CA LEU A 11 40.05 -2.39 24.51
C LEU A 11 38.61 -1.93 24.34
N CYS A 12 38.25 -1.33 23.20
CA CYS A 12 36.87 -1.50 22.74
C CYS A 12 36.79 -2.94 22.27
N ALA A 13 36.24 -3.81 23.13
CA ALA A 13 35.86 -5.15 22.76
C ALA A 13 35.20 -5.09 21.39
N LEU A 14 35.86 -5.68 20.39
CA LEU A 14 35.20 -6.04 19.16
C LEU A 14 34.13 -7.05 19.57
N VAL A 15 32.94 -6.55 19.90
CA VAL A 15 31.73 -7.34 19.87
C VAL A 15 31.57 -7.70 18.40
N THR A 16 32.22 -8.77 17.99
CA THR A 16 31.96 -9.40 16.71
C THR A 16 30.57 -9.98 16.86
N SER A 17 29.55 -9.19 16.52
CA SER A 17 28.25 -9.75 16.19
C SER A 17 28.50 -10.68 15.01
N SER A 18 28.67 -11.97 15.27
CA SER A 18 28.59 -12.98 14.22
C SER A 18 27.21 -12.78 13.59
N PRO A 19 27.10 -12.39 12.31
CA PRO A 19 25.80 -12.35 11.68
C PRO A 19 25.25 -13.77 11.78
N LEU A 20 24.09 -13.91 12.42
CA LEU A 20 23.32 -15.13 12.27
C LEU A 20 23.12 -15.35 10.76
N PRO A 21 23.15 -16.60 10.26
CA PRO A 21 22.83 -16.87 8.86
C PRO A 21 21.48 -16.23 8.53
N GLN A 22 21.50 -15.09 7.85
CA GLN A 22 20.30 -14.45 7.31
C GLN A 22 20.02 -15.10 5.97
N ASP A 23 19.59 -16.35 6.02
CA ASP A 23 18.99 -16.99 4.85
C ASP A 23 17.65 -17.58 5.26
N GLU A 24 16.81 -16.73 5.86
CA GLU A 24 15.37 -16.95 5.81
C GLU A 24 14.86 -16.37 4.49
N SER A 25 15.19 -17.06 3.40
CA SER A 25 14.48 -16.90 2.13
C SER A 25 13.04 -17.35 2.35
N PHE A 26 12.19 -16.42 2.79
CA PHE A 26 10.75 -16.67 2.81
C PHE A 26 10.26 -16.84 1.38
N ALA A 27 9.57 -17.95 1.12
CA ALA A 27 8.93 -18.17 -0.17
C ALA A 27 7.95 -17.03 -0.45
N ILE A 28 7.96 -16.51 -1.68
CA ILE A 28 6.97 -15.53 -2.13
C ILE A 28 5.63 -16.26 -2.25
N ILE A 29 4.66 -15.84 -1.43
CA ILE A 29 3.30 -16.36 -1.48
C ILE A 29 2.43 -15.34 -2.22
N PRO A 30 1.97 -15.65 -3.45
CA PRO A 30 1.06 -14.78 -4.19
C PRO A 30 -0.30 -14.73 -3.50
N TYR A 31 -1.01 -13.62 -3.69
CA TYR A 31 -2.37 -13.47 -3.19
C TYR A 31 -3.19 -12.59 -4.13
N ASN A 32 -4.51 -12.69 -4.01
CA ASN A 32 -5.46 -11.82 -4.68
C ASN A 32 -6.65 -11.64 -3.74
N TYR A 33 -7.00 -10.39 -3.45
CA TYR A 33 -8.18 -10.07 -2.68
C TYR A 33 -8.82 -8.76 -3.13
N GLY A 34 -10.09 -8.63 -2.84
CA GLY A 34 -10.82 -7.39 -3.04
C GLY A 34 -12.12 -7.39 -2.26
N TYR A 35 -12.66 -6.19 -2.06
CA TYR A 35 -13.97 -5.99 -1.46
C TYR A 35 -14.60 -4.71 -1.99
N GLU A 36 -15.91 -4.63 -1.83
CA GLU A 36 -16.70 -3.45 -2.18
C GLU A 36 -17.76 -3.21 -1.12
N VAL A 37 -17.99 -1.92 -0.84
CA VAL A 37 -19.11 -1.42 -0.05
C VAL A 37 -19.83 -0.43 -0.95
N GLN A 38 -21.11 -0.70 -1.20
CA GLN A 38 -22.02 0.19 -1.90
C GLN A 38 -23.30 0.29 -1.07
N ASP A 39 -23.42 1.38 -0.33
CA ASP A 39 -24.55 1.68 0.54
C ASP A 39 -25.13 3.05 0.15
N PRO A 40 -26.18 3.07 -0.68
CA PRO A 40 -26.86 4.29 -1.09
C PRO A 40 -27.55 5.02 0.06
N GLU A 41 -28.00 4.31 1.11
CA GLU A 41 -28.76 4.92 2.21
C GLU A 41 -27.86 5.84 3.05
N THR A 42 -26.61 5.42 3.29
CA THR A 42 -25.61 6.22 4.00
C THR A 42 -24.67 6.99 3.09
N ASN A 43 -24.87 6.91 1.76
CA ASN A 43 -23.99 7.47 0.74
C ASN A 43 -22.52 7.05 0.93
N ASN A 44 -22.32 5.77 1.24
CA ASN A 44 -21.00 5.18 1.46
C ASN A 44 -20.62 4.30 0.28
N PHE A 45 -19.53 4.66 -0.40
CA PHE A 45 -18.94 3.85 -1.45
C PHE A 45 -17.44 3.68 -1.20
N GLN A 46 -17.00 2.42 -1.16
CA GLN A 46 -15.60 2.06 -1.03
C GLN A 46 -15.31 0.80 -1.85
N ASN A 47 -14.18 0.74 -2.54
CA ASN A 47 -13.76 -0.43 -3.28
C ASN A 47 -12.26 -0.64 -3.10
N LYS A 48 -11.83 -1.89 -2.92
CA LYS A 48 -10.41 -2.27 -2.90
C LYS A 48 -10.19 -3.51 -3.76
N ALA A 49 -9.07 -3.53 -4.47
CA ALA A 49 -8.53 -4.72 -5.10
C ALA A 49 -7.01 -4.71 -4.98
N GLU A 50 -6.39 -5.85 -4.71
CA GLU A 50 -4.94 -6.00 -4.67
C GLU A 50 -4.51 -7.41 -5.05
N ILE A 51 -3.43 -7.49 -5.81
CA ILE A 51 -2.76 -8.73 -6.20
C ILE A 51 -1.27 -8.63 -5.86
N LYS A 52 -0.72 -9.73 -5.35
CA LYS A 52 0.72 -10.00 -5.32
C LYS A 52 1.04 -11.15 -6.25
N THR A 53 1.97 -10.95 -7.18
CA THR A 53 2.38 -11.95 -8.16
C THR A 53 3.37 -12.96 -7.55
N SER A 54 3.70 -14.01 -8.31
CA SER A 54 4.74 -14.99 -7.95
C SER A 54 6.14 -14.37 -7.84
N GLU A 55 6.36 -13.26 -8.52
CA GLU A 55 7.62 -12.50 -8.54
C GLU A 55 7.71 -11.52 -7.36
N GLY A 56 6.63 -11.37 -6.58
CA GLY A 56 6.56 -10.48 -5.42
C GLY A 56 6.05 -9.08 -5.74
N ASP A 57 5.77 -8.78 -7.01
CA ASP A 57 5.20 -7.50 -7.41
C ASP A 57 3.79 -7.35 -6.83
N VAL A 58 3.47 -6.14 -6.37
CA VAL A 58 2.14 -5.79 -5.85
C VAL A 58 1.49 -4.79 -6.77
N TYR A 59 0.22 -5.01 -7.10
CA TYR A 59 -0.62 -4.06 -7.83
C TYR A 59 -1.94 -3.92 -7.09
N GLY A 60 -2.41 -2.71 -6.88
CA GLY A 60 -3.69 -2.50 -6.22
C GLY A 60 -4.34 -1.17 -6.50
N SER A 61 -5.60 -1.08 -6.10
CA SER A 61 -6.39 0.14 -6.12
C SER A 61 -7.28 0.24 -4.90
N TYR A 62 -7.49 1.47 -4.43
CA TYR A 62 -8.53 1.80 -3.46
C TYR A 62 -9.33 3.00 -3.95
N SER A 63 -10.65 2.89 -3.91
CA SER A 63 -11.59 3.96 -4.24
C SER A 63 -12.47 4.29 -3.04
N VAL A 64 -12.72 5.57 -2.81
CA VAL A 64 -13.61 6.05 -1.74
C VAL A 64 -14.41 7.26 -2.22
N LEU A 65 -15.71 7.26 -1.96
CA LEU A 65 -16.56 8.43 -2.11
C LEU A 65 -16.33 9.38 -0.93
N MET A 66 -15.92 10.60 -1.24
CA MET A 66 -15.66 11.64 -0.23
C MET A 66 -16.85 12.61 -0.12
N PRO A 67 -16.96 13.36 0.99
CA PRO A 67 -18.06 14.31 1.22
C PRO A 67 -18.16 15.44 0.19
N ASP A 68 -17.13 15.65 -0.64
CA ASP A 68 -17.15 16.63 -1.73
C ASP A 68 -17.88 16.14 -2.99
N GLY A 69 -18.42 14.92 -2.96
CA GLY A 69 -19.17 14.31 -4.07
C GLY A 69 -18.28 13.66 -5.13
N TYR A 70 -16.99 13.49 -4.88
CA TYR A 70 -16.06 12.82 -5.79
C TYR A 70 -15.61 11.47 -5.26
N ILE A 71 -15.39 10.54 -6.17
CA ILE A 71 -14.68 9.30 -5.91
C ILE A 71 -13.19 9.57 -6.12
N TYR A 72 -12.41 9.27 -5.09
CA TYR A 72 -10.96 9.32 -5.09
C TYR A 72 -10.44 7.90 -5.26
N THR A 73 -9.77 7.64 -6.39
CA THR A 73 -9.17 6.34 -6.70
C THR A 73 -7.66 6.45 -6.68
N THR A 74 -7.02 5.77 -5.73
CA THR A 74 -5.57 5.59 -5.70
C THR A 74 -5.23 4.26 -6.34
N THR A 75 -4.47 4.27 -7.44
CA THR A 75 -3.82 3.08 -7.99
C THR A 75 -2.37 3.05 -7.53
N TYR A 76 -1.87 1.89 -7.13
CA TYR A 76 -0.50 1.76 -6.63
C TYR A 76 0.16 0.44 -7.05
N ASN A 77 1.48 0.45 -7.10
CA ASN A 77 2.28 -0.73 -7.35
C ASN A 77 3.63 -0.70 -6.64
N VAL A 78 4.18 -1.89 -6.44
CA VAL A 78 5.58 -2.13 -6.03
C VAL A 78 6.11 -3.18 -6.99
N THR A 79 7.16 -2.85 -7.74
CA THR A 79 7.73 -3.72 -8.77
C THR A 79 9.25 -3.74 -8.63
N GLY A 80 9.83 -4.90 -8.31
CA GLY A 80 11.26 -5.00 -7.98
C GLY A 80 11.72 -3.94 -6.98
N ASP A 81 12.74 -3.16 -7.33
CA ASP A 81 13.32 -2.11 -6.49
C ASP A 81 12.62 -0.74 -6.61
N SER A 82 11.44 -0.64 -7.23
CA SER A 82 10.76 0.65 -7.49
C SER A 82 10.37 1.42 -6.23
N GLY A 83 10.28 0.74 -5.09
CA GLY A 83 9.54 1.25 -3.94
C GLY A 83 8.04 1.37 -4.22
N TYR A 84 7.32 2.08 -3.34
CA TYR A 84 5.88 2.32 -3.50
C TYR A 84 5.61 3.45 -4.50
N VAL A 85 4.95 3.12 -5.60
CA VAL A 85 4.53 4.06 -6.64
C VAL A 85 3.01 4.16 -6.62
N SER A 86 2.46 5.37 -6.66
CA SER A 86 1.02 5.57 -6.67
C SER A 86 0.56 6.75 -7.53
N ARG A 87 -0.70 6.70 -7.93
CA ARG A 87 -1.40 7.76 -8.67
C ARG A 87 -2.81 7.91 -8.12
N LEU A 88 -3.19 9.14 -7.84
CA LEU A 88 -4.54 9.51 -7.41
C LEU A 88 -5.33 10.09 -8.60
N VAL A 89 -6.55 9.60 -8.80
CA VAL A 89 -7.53 10.12 -9.75
C VAL A 89 -8.78 10.55 -8.98
N LYS A 90 -9.31 11.72 -9.33
CA LYS A 90 -10.54 12.28 -8.76
C LYS A 90 -11.61 12.31 -9.85
N THR A 91 -12.74 11.64 -9.61
CA THR A 91 -13.86 11.54 -10.57
C THR A 91 -15.16 11.95 -9.90
N LEU A 92 -16.00 12.74 -10.56
CA LEU A 92 -17.30 13.13 -10.02
C LEU A 92 -18.18 11.88 -9.88
N ALA A 93 -18.80 11.69 -8.71
CA ALA A 93 -19.72 10.57 -8.51
C ALA A 93 -20.99 10.81 -9.33
N GLN A 94 -21.35 9.86 -10.20
CA GLN A 94 -22.63 9.89 -10.89
C GLN A 94 -23.69 9.36 -9.93
N GLN A 95 -24.59 10.23 -9.47
CA GLN A 95 -25.80 9.80 -8.79
C GLN A 95 -26.73 9.15 -9.82
N GLU A 96 -27.13 7.91 -9.59
CA GLU A 96 -28.25 7.32 -10.33
C GLU A 96 -29.49 8.14 -10.02
N VAL A 97 -29.92 8.98 -10.96
CA VAL A 97 -31.15 9.74 -10.84
C VAL A 97 -32.28 8.71 -10.84
N LEU A 98 -32.83 8.43 -9.66
CA LEU A 98 -34.04 7.63 -9.54
C LEU A 98 -35.06 8.23 -10.51
N PRO A 99 -35.58 7.48 -11.50
CA PRO A 99 -36.54 8.05 -12.43
C PRO A 99 -37.73 8.54 -11.63
N GLU A 100 -38.07 9.83 -11.80
CA GLU A 100 -39.28 10.42 -11.22
C GLU A 100 -40.45 9.46 -11.45
N PRO A 101 -41.26 9.16 -10.42
CA PRO A 101 -42.41 8.29 -10.59
C PRO A 101 -43.26 8.91 -11.69
N ARG A 102 -43.39 8.20 -12.83
CA ARG A 102 -44.27 8.63 -13.92
C ARG A 102 -45.62 8.92 -13.29
N THR A 103 -45.99 10.20 -13.20
CA THR A 103 -47.34 10.58 -12.82
C THR A 103 -48.24 9.90 -13.82
N ALA A 104 -48.97 8.88 -13.36
CA ALA A 104 -50.00 8.26 -14.16
C ALA A 104 -51.00 9.37 -14.49
N ALA A 105 -51.05 9.77 -15.75
CA ALA A 105 -52.06 10.67 -16.29
C ALA A 105 -53.41 9.95 -16.39
#